data_AF-A0A8F6U0A1-F1
#
_entry.id   AF-A0A8F6U0A1-F1
#
_cell.length_a   1.000
_cell.length_b   1.000
_cell.length_c   1.000
_cell.angle_alpha   90.00
_cell.angle_beta   90.00
_cell.angle_gamma   90.00
#
_symmetry.space_group_name_H-M   'P 1'
#
loop_
_entity.id
_entity.type
_entity.pdbx_description
1 polymer ?
#
loop_
_entity_poly.entity_id
_entity_poly.type
_entity_poly.pdbx_seq_one_letter_code
_entity_poly.pdbx_strand_id
1 'polypeptide(L)'
;MSVFEELAALEKRKQVLLQKAKTDALARAEAAVTELNQLGFGYRLLAPGSETRATRKTGIREAVRALIAASPTGIARTAIMEAMNASDKRTQQSVANALAALKKAGLVESDRGTYKPVSQ
;
A
#
# COMPACT_ATOMS: atom_id res chain seq x y z
N MET A 1 43.40 20.83 30.75
CA MET A 1 42.37 20.02 30.08
C MET A 1 43.10 19.12 29.10
N SER A 2 42.81 17.82 29.14
CA SER A 2 43.42 16.86 28.23
C SER A 2 42.72 16.93 26.87
N VAL A 3 43.48 16.79 25.78
CA VAL A 3 42.94 16.76 24.40
C VAL A 3 41.82 15.71 24.24
N PHE A 4 41.88 14.63 25.03
CA PHE A 4 40.83 13.60 25.07
C PHE A 4 39.51 14.09 25.69
N GLU A 5 39.56 15.01 26.66
CA GLU A 5 38.36 15.60 27.27
C GLU A 5 37.67 16.57 26.29
N GLU A 6 38.44 17.31 25.50
CA GLU A 6 37.92 18.21 24.46
C GLU A 6 37.26 17.43 23.31
N LEU A 7 37.85 16.31 22.89
CA LEU A 7 37.26 15.40 21.90
C LEU A 7 35.92 14.83 22.39
N ALA A 8 35.86 14.35 23.63
CA ALA A 8 34.62 13.83 24.21
C ALA A 8 33.52 14.92 24.31
N ALA A 9 33.89 16.16 24.64
CA ALA A 9 32.95 17.28 24.66
C ALA A 9 32.43 17.64 23.25
N LEU A 10 33.28 17.58 22.23
CA LEU A 10 32.91 17.80 20.84
C LEU A 10 31.97 16.71 20.32
N GLU A 11 32.20 15.45 20.66
CA GLU A 11 31.31 14.35 20.28
C GLU A 11 29.91 14.51 20.89
N LYS A 12 29.83 14.89 22.18
CA LYS A 12 28.55 15.18 22.83
C LYS A 12 27.81 16.32 22.14
N ARG A 13 28.51 17.42 21.81
CA ARG A 13 27.91 18.54 21.07
C ARG A 13 27.43 18.12 19.68
N LYS A 14 28.21 17.32 18.96
CA LYS A 14 27.83 16.76 17.66
C LYS A 14 26.57 15.92 17.76
N GLN A 15 26.45 15.05 18.76
CA GLN A 15 25.25 14.24 18.97
C GLN A 15 24.01 15.09 19.23
N VAL A 16 24.12 16.13 20.06
CA VAL A 16 23.00 17.06 20.33
C VAL A 16 22.56 17.78 19.06
N LEU A 17 23.51 18.27 18.25
CA LEU A 17 23.19 18.93 16.99
C LEU A 17 22.54 17.97 15.98
N LEU A 18 23.01 16.73 15.91
CA LEU A 18 22.39 15.71 15.05
C LEU A 18 20.97 15.37 15.48
N GLN A 19 20.70 15.30 16.80
CA GLN A 19 19.35 15.06 17.28
C GLN A 19 18.41 16.23 16.97
N LYS A 20 18.86 17.48 17.18
CA LYS A 20 18.08 18.67 16.80
C LYS A 20 17.81 18.72 15.30
N ALA A 21 18.82 18.47 14.48
CA ALA A 21 18.65 18.45 13.02
C ALA A 21 17.64 17.38 12.58
N LYS A 22 17.64 16.20 13.23
CA LYS A 22 16.66 15.14 12.96
C LYS A 22 15.24 15.55 13.34
N THR A 23 15.05 16.13 14.53
CA THR A 23 13.72 16.58 14.97
C THR A 23 13.17 17.68 14.08
N ASP A 24 14.01 18.65 13.69
CA ASP A 24 13.59 19.75 12.84
C ASP A 24 13.26 19.28 11.41
N ALA A 25 14.06 18.36 10.87
CA ALA A 25 13.79 17.77 9.57
C ALA A 25 12.48 16.96 9.57
N LEU A 26 12.22 16.20 10.64
CA LEU A 26 11.00 15.41 10.78
C LEU A 26 9.77 16.32 10.86
N ALA A 27 9.81 17.36 11.69
CA ALA A 27 8.72 18.32 11.81
C ALA A 27 8.40 19.03 10.48
N ARG A 28 9.43 19.39 9.70
CA ARG A 28 9.22 19.96 8.35
C ARG A 28 8.60 18.97 7.38
N ALA A 29 8.99 17.70 7.44
CA ALA A 29 8.41 16.65 6.60
C ALA A 29 6.94 16.39 6.96
N GLU A 30 6.59 16.41 8.25
CA GLU A 30 5.21 16.27 8.73
C GLU A 30 4.31 17.43 8.27
N ALA A 31 4.82 18.66 8.35
CA ALA A 31 4.10 19.84 7.84
C ALA A 31 3.82 19.70 6.33
N ALA A 32 4.84 19.35 5.54
CA ALA A 32 4.68 19.16 4.09
C ALA A 32 3.68 18.05 3.74
N VAL A 33 3.69 16.92 4.45
CA VAL A 33 2.72 15.83 4.24
C VAL A 33 1.31 16.28 4.60
N THR A 34 1.16 17.10 5.64
CA THR A 34 -0.13 17.64 6.05
C THR A 34 -0.70 18.57 4.98
N GLU A 35 0.12 19.45 4.41
CA GLU A 35 -0.27 20.31 3.29
C GLU A 35 -0.71 19.49 2.07
N LEU A 36 0.05 18.46 1.71
CA LEU A 36 -0.31 17.56 0.60
C LEU A 36 -1.62 16.81 0.85
N ASN A 37 -1.86 16.38 2.09
CA ASN A 37 -3.12 15.74 2.50
C ASN A 37 -4.31 16.71 2.41
N GLN A 38 -4.13 17.98 2.77
CA GLN A 38 -5.16 19.02 2.63
C GLN A 38 -5.50 19.31 1.16
N LEU A 39 -4.52 19.21 0.27
CA LEU A 39 -4.71 19.31 -1.18
C LEU A 39 -5.37 18.06 -1.80
N GLY A 40 -5.70 17.05 -0.98
CA GLY A 40 -6.40 15.84 -1.40
C GLY A 40 -5.50 14.67 -1.78
N PHE A 41 -4.19 14.76 -1.59
CA PHE A 41 -3.27 13.65 -1.84
C PHE A 41 -3.01 12.84 -0.57
N GLY A 42 -3.34 11.55 -0.52
CA GLY A 42 -3.16 10.71 0.67
C GLY A 42 -1.72 10.23 0.89
N TYR A 43 -0.86 11.07 1.45
CA TYR A 43 0.53 10.74 1.80
C TYR A 43 0.71 10.44 3.30
N ARG A 44 1.68 9.57 3.61
CA ARG A 44 2.09 9.23 4.98
C ARG A 44 3.62 9.07 5.03
N LEU A 45 4.24 9.56 6.09
CA LEU A 45 5.64 9.31 6.38
C LEU A 45 5.86 7.86 6.81
N LEU A 46 6.84 7.20 6.19
CA LEU A 46 7.24 5.82 6.49
C LEU A 46 8.60 5.82 7.16
N ALA A 47 8.80 4.89 8.10
CA ALA A 47 10.10 4.70 8.72
C ALA A 47 11.08 4.15 7.67
N PRO A 48 12.38 4.51 7.74
CA PRO A 48 13.39 3.91 6.88
C PRO A 48 13.39 2.38 7.09
N GLY A 49 13.20 1.63 6.01
CA GLY A 49 13.05 0.17 6.06
C GLY A 49 11.61 -0.34 6.21
N SER A 50 10.62 0.54 6.46
CA SER A 50 9.20 0.18 6.35
C SER A 50 8.67 0.31 4.92
N GLU A 51 9.51 -0.01 3.94
CA GLU A 51 9.02 -0.49 2.66
C GLU A 51 8.27 -1.80 2.93
N THR A 52 7.02 -1.69 3.38
CA THR A 52 6.04 -2.57 2.79
C THR A 52 6.17 -2.27 1.31
N ARG A 53 6.82 -3.19 0.59
CA ARG A 53 6.62 -3.35 -0.84
C ARG A 53 5.11 -3.46 -0.99
N ALA A 54 4.44 -2.32 -1.11
CA ALA A 54 3.15 -2.21 -1.73
C ALA A 54 3.46 -2.64 -3.16
N THR A 55 3.45 -3.95 -3.36
CA THR A 55 3.43 -4.52 -4.69
C THR A 55 2.32 -3.77 -5.38
N ARG A 56 2.68 -3.09 -6.48
CA ARG A 56 1.87 -2.25 -7.36
C ARG A 56 0.70 -3.03 -8.01
N LYS A 57 0.14 -4.01 -7.30
CA LYS A 57 -0.73 -5.12 -7.71
C LYS A 57 -1.89 -5.37 -6.71
N THR A 58 -1.95 -4.71 -5.55
CA THR A 58 -3.09 -4.87 -4.61
C THR A 58 -4.39 -4.30 -5.17
N GLY A 59 -4.33 -3.22 -5.95
CA GLY A 59 -5.52 -2.57 -6.51
C GLY A 59 -6.39 -3.48 -7.39
N ILE A 60 -5.80 -4.34 -8.24
CA ILE A 60 -6.60 -5.23 -9.10
C ILE A 60 -7.33 -6.30 -8.26
N ARG A 61 -6.68 -6.83 -7.22
CA ARG A 61 -7.32 -7.86 -6.37
C ARG A 61 -8.45 -7.26 -5.54
N GLU A 62 -8.24 -6.08 -4.98
CA GLU A 62 -9.25 -5.36 -4.21
C GLU A 62 -10.42 -4.93 -5.09
N ALA A 63 -10.15 -4.40 -6.30
CA ALA A 63 -11.17 -4.02 -7.26
C ALA A 63 -12.02 -5.23 -7.73
N VAL A 64 -11.37 -6.35 -8.06
CA VAL A 64 -12.08 -7.59 -8.42
C VAL A 64 -12.93 -8.09 -7.25
N ARG A 65 -12.42 -8.02 -6.01
CA ARG A 65 -13.19 -8.38 -4.81
C ARG A 65 -14.40 -7.46 -4.62
N ALA A 66 -14.21 -6.14 -4.74
CA ALA A 66 -15.29 -5.16 -4.59
C ALA A 66 -16.40 -5.37 -5.62
N LEU A 67 -16.02 -5.67 -6.87
CA LEU A 67 -16.97 -5.96 -7.95
C LEU A 67 -17.80 -7.21 -7.66
N ILE A 68 -17.17 -8.29 -7.17
CA ILE A 68 -17.86 -9.52 -6.79
C ILE A 68 -18.75 -9.29 -5.57
N ALA A 69 -18.28 -8.53 -4.58
CA ALA A 69 -19.06 -8.19 -3.38
C ALA A 69 -20.31 -7.35 -3.71
N ALA A 70 -20.24 -6.50 -4.73
CA ALA A 70 -21.40 -5.75 -5.23
C ALA A 70 -22.43 -6.63 -5.97
N SER A 71 -22.09 -7.88 -6.30
CA SER A 71 -22.92 -8.81 -7.08
C SER A 71 -23.21 -10.10 -6.29
N PRO A 72 -24.11 -10.07 -5.29
CA PRO A 72 -24.39 -11.20 -4.41
C PRO A 72 -24.99 -12.42 -5.13
N THR A 73 -25.67 -12.20 -6.27
CA THR A 73 -26.17 -13.28 -7.14
C THR A 73 -25.07 -13.99 -7.93
N GLY A 74 -23.87 -13.42 -7.94
CA GLY A 74 -22.71 -13.89 -8.68
C GLY A 74 -22.48 -13.16 -9.99
N ILE A 75 -21.21 -13.07 -10.39
CA ILE A 75 -20.75 -12.38 -11.60
C ILE A 75 -19.87 -13.32 -12.43
N ALA A 76 -20.12 -13.36 -13.75
CA ALA A 76 -19.36 -14.20 -14.68
C ALA A 76 -17.94 -13.63 -14.91
N ARG A 77 -16.98 -14.52 -15.18
CA ARG A 77 -15.59 -14.11 -15.47
C ARG A 77 -15.49 -13.04 -16.57
N THR A 78 -16.27 -13.17 -17.64
CA THR A 78 -16.27 -12.23 -18.78
C THR A 78 -16.73 -10.84 -18.35
N ALA A 79 -17.83 -10.76 -17.59
CA ALA A 79 -18.32 -9.50 -17.04
C ALA A 79 -17.32 -8.84 -16.08
N ILE A 80 -16.58 -9.63 -15.29
CA ILE A 80 -15.48 -9.11 -14.45
C ILE A 80 -14.37 -8.50 -15.33
N MET A 81 -13.98 -9.18 -16.41
CA MET A 81 -12.95 -8.68 -17.32
C MET A 81 -13.38 -7.38 -18.00
N GLU A 82 -14.64 -7.29 -18.43
CA GLU A 82 -15.23 -6.09 -19.03
C GLU A 82 -15.28 -4.93 -18.04
N ALA A 83 -15.79 -5.16 -16.83
CA ALA A 83 -15.85 -4.13 -15.79
C ALA A 83 -14.47 -3.62 -15.35
N MET A 84 -13.44 -4.48 -15.43
CA MET A 84 -12.04 -4.13 -15.15
C MET A 84 -11.31 -3.55 -16.37
N ASN A 85 -12.01 -3.35 -17.51
CA ASN A 85 -11.45 -2.93 -18.79
C ASN A 85 -10.20 -3.74 -19.20
N ALA A 86 -10.25 -5.06 -19.00
CA ALA A 86 -9.15 -5.98 -19.25
C ALA A 86 -9.10 -6.38 -20.74
N SER A 87 -8.81 -5.42 -21.62
CA SER A 87 -8.68 -5.64 -23.07
C SER A 87 -7.41 -6.43 -23.44
N ASP A 88 -6.33 -6.21 -22.69
CA ASP A 88 -5.01 -6.76 -23.02
C ASP A 88 -4.71 -8.08 -22.30
N LYS A 89 -3.93 -8.97 -22.94
CA LYS A 89 -3.53 -10.26 -22.36
C LYS A 89 -2.90 -10.12 -20.96
N ARG A 90 -2.16 -9.03 -20.72
CA ARG A 90 -1.51 -8.77 -19.43
C ARG A 90 -2.52 -8.45 -18.31
N THR A 91 -3.53 -7.63 -18.60
CA THR A 91 -4.56 -7.26 -17.62
C THR A 91 -5.50 -8.43 -17.39
N GLN A 92 -5.84 -9.18 -18.43
CA GLN A 92 -6.60 -10.44 -18.32
C GLN A 92 -5.90 -11.46 -17.41
N GLN A 93 -4.59 -11.66 -17.59
CA GLN A 93 -3.82 -12.55 -16.71
C GLN A 93 -3.80 -12.04 -15.27
N SER A 94 -3.74 -10.72 -15.08
CA SER A 94 -3.74 -10.11 -13.75
C SER A 94 -5.08 -10.33 -13.03
N VAL A 95 -6.21 -10.16 -13.72
CA VAL A 95 -7.55 -10.45 -13.20
C VAL A 95 -7.71 -11.95 -12.92
N ALA A 96 -7.24 -12.83 -13.81
CA ALA A 96 -7.28 -14.28 -13.59
C ALA A 96 -6.49 -14.69 -12.33
N ASN A 97 -5.30 -14.13 -12.15
CA ASN A 97 -4.48 -14.35 -10.95
C ASN A 97 -5.15 -13.80 -9.69
N ALA A 98 -5.84 -12.65 -9.79
CA ALA A 98 -6.61 -12.09 -8.68
C ALA A 98 -7.76 -13.00 -8.27
N LEU A 99 -8.55 -13.51 -9.21
CA LEU A 99 -9.64 -14.45 -8.95
C LEU A 99 -9.15 -15.74 -8.28
N ALA A 100 -8.05 -16.30 -8.77
CA ALA A 100 -7.43 -17.49 -8.18
C ALA A 100 -6.96 -17.23 -6.73
N ALA A 101 -6.35 -16.06 -6.49
CA ALA A 101 -5.91 -15.68 -5.15
C ALA A 101 -7.08 -15.45 -4.18
N LEU A 102 -8.17 -14.82 -4.64
CA LEU A 102 -9.37 -14.59 -3.83
C LEU A 102 -10.09 -15.90 -3.47
N LYS A 103 -10.15 -16.84 -4.41
CA LYS A 103 -10.65 -18.19 -4.16
C LYS A 103 -9.78 -18.93 -3.14
N LYS A 104 -8.44 -18.89 -3.30
CA LYS A 104 -7.50 -19.50 -2.35
C LYS A 104 -7.62 -18.89 -0.95
N ALA A 105 -7.91 -17.60 -0.86
CA ALA A 105 -8.09 -16.89 0.40
C ALA A 105 -9.46 -17.14 1.06
N GLY A 106 -10.38 -17.88 0.42
CA GLY A 106 -11.72 -18.13 0.95
C GLY A 106 -12.60 -16.87 1.00
N LEU A 107 -12.33 -15.87 0.16
CA LEU A 107 -13.11 -14.63 0.09
C LEU A 107 -14.19 -14.67 -1.00
N VAL A 108 -14.01 -15.55 -1.98
CA VAL A 108 -14.88 -15.69 -3.15
C VAL A 108 -15.04 -17.18 -3.46
N GLU A 109 -16.26 -17.59 -3.73
CA GLU A 109 -16.61 -18.90 -4.27
C GLU A 109 -16.79 -18.84 -5.78
N SER A 110 -16.51 -19.95 -6.46
CA SER A 110 -16.71 -20.09 -7.90
C SER A 110 -17.62 -21.28 -8.18
N ASP A 111 -18.75 -21.04 -8.84
CA ASP A 111 -19.64 -22.09 -9.33
C ASP A 111 -19.83 -21.95 -10.84
N ARG A 112 -19.44 -22.98 -11.60
CA ARG A 112 -19.54 -23.05 -13.08
C ARG A 112 -19.07 -21.78 -13.83
N GLY A 113 -18.03 -21.12 -13.34
CA GLY A 113 -17.47 -19.89 -13.96
C GLY A 113 -18.12 -18.58 -13.51
N THR A 114 -19.04 -18.65 -12.55
CA THR A 114 -19.63 -17.51 -11.85
C THR A 114 -18.99 -17.36 -10.48
N TYR A 115 -18.59 -16.15 -10.13
CA TYR A 115 -17.92 -15.82 -8.87
C TYR A 115 -18.89 -15.13 -7.92
N LYS A 116 -18.96 -15.60 -6.67
CA LYS A 116 -19.84 -15.09 -5.61
C LYS A 116 -19.03 -14.75 -4.36
N PRO A 117 -19.43 -13.73 -3.58
CA PRO A 117 -18.85 -13.53 -2.27
C PRO A 117 -19.16 -14.75 -1.37
N VAL A 118 -18.21 -15.15 -0.53
CA VAL A 118 -18.47 -16.14 0.52
C VAL A 118 -19.37 -15.48 1.56
N SER A 119 -20.55 -16.04 1.79
CA SER A 119 -21.41 -15.64 2.91
C SER A 119 -20.70 -16.04 4.20
N GLN A 120 -20.26 -15.05 4.98
CA GLN A 120 -19.85 -15.27 6.37
C GLN A 120 -21.06 -15.50 7.26
#